data_AF-A0A1C5DHW2-F1
#
_entry.id   AF-A0A1C5DHW2-F1
#
_cell.length_a   1.000
_cell.length_b   1.000
_cell.length_c   1.000
_cell.angle_alpha   90.00
_cell.angle_beta   90.00
_cell.angle_gamma   90.00
#
_symmetry.space_group_name_H-M   'P 1'
#
loop_
_entity.id
_entity.type
_entity.pdbx_description
1 polymer ?
#
loop_
_entity_poly.entity_id
_entity_poly.type
_entity_poly.pdbx_seq_one_letter_code
_entity_poly.pdbx_strand_id
1 'polypeptide(L)'
;MDRIAGRFARVEPRRRIRHLVLGLLADLPRKNCWTIAEWAGEATPDAMQHLLSRAKWDADAVRNDLCDYVVEHLHDAQAVLVVDETGDVKKGSHTVGVQRQYTGTAGRIENAQVAVYLAYAGRRGHAALDRELYIPRSWTDQPDRCRAAGLAPDTAFATKPELATRMITRFLDSGHQTPWVAGDEVYGGNPTLRAALEDRATGYVLAVARTHEVTTGAGKFRADLLAKKLPKRAWQKLSAGAGAKGHRIYDWAHIDLSSTEPGHRHLLIRRNHTASELAYYRCYSPESVPLTVLVRVAGSRWRVEETFQSGKGLAGLDEHQLRRYTLAPLGHPRHARPRLPGRRPRRRAPSPPRPRRPDPVDLQRNPATLHRPGWPACSRARPLAPLVPLATAPSSPFPGQPLHPSSSEQSMIVIYSWSTRTFHVEVV
;
A
#
# COMPACT_ATOMS: atom_id res chain seq x y z
N MET A 1 -24.35 8.71 -6.02
CA MET A 1 -24.24 8.68 -7.50
C MET A 1 -24.42 10.05 -8.11
N ASP A 2 -25.26 10.92 -7.56
CA ASP A 2 -25.56 12.23 -8.15
C ASP A 2 -24.33 13.14 -8.27
N ARG A 3 -23.39 13.07 -7.32
CA ARG A 3 -22.15 13.87 -7.36
C ARG A 3 -21.34 13.67 -8.65
N ILE A 4 -21.17 12.42 -9.09
CA ILE A 4 -20.37 12.09 -10.28
C ILE A 4 -21.20 12.05 -11.56
N ALA A 5 -22.52 12.24 -11.46
CA ALA A 5 -23.42 12.08 -12.59
C ALA A 5 -23.10 13.03 -13.75
N GLY A 6 -22.71 14.26 -13.45
CA GLY A 6 -22.34 15.28 -14.43
C GLY A 6 -21.05 14.97 -15.19
N ARG A 7 -20.28 13.96 -14.77
CA ARG A 7 -19.02 13.53 -15.43
C ARG A 7 -19.24 12.60 -16.61
N PHE A 8 -20.50 12.24 -16.87
CA PHE A 8 -20.91 11.36 -17.96
C PHE A 8 -21.83 12.12 -18.91
N ALA A 9 -21.36 12.38 -20.14
CA ALA A 9 -22.13 13.12 -21.14
C ALA A 9 -23.40 12.37 -21.62
N ARG A 10 -23.43 11.05 -21.49
CA ARG A 10 -24.52 10.19 -21.95
C ARG A 10 -25.15 9.43 -20.78
N VAL A 11 -26.45 9.13 -20.91
CA VAL A 11 -27.22 8.43 -19.87
C VAL A 11 -26.79 6.97 -19.71
N GLU A 12 -26.36 6.31 -20.79
CA GLU A 12 -25.99 4.90 -20.77
C GLU A 12 -24.73 4.65 -19.94
N PRO A 13 -23.59 5.36 -20.15
CA PRO A 13 -22.44 5.27 -19.24
C PRO A 13 -22.78 5.64 -17.79
N ARG A 14 -23.66 6.63 -17.56
CA ARG A 14 -24.10 7.03 -16.21
C ARG A 14 -24.87 5.92 -15.50
N ARG A 15 -25.78 5.23 -16.18
CA ARG A 15 -26.48 4.05 -15.63
C ARG A 15 -25.51 2.89 -15.40
N ARG A 16 -24.59 2.68 -16.35
CA ARG A 16 -23.64 1.57 -16.28
C ARG A 16 -22.61 1.75 -15.16
N ILE A 17 -22.08 2.95 -14.92
CA ILE A 17 -21.18 3.20 -13.78
C ILE A 17 -21.88 2.95 -12.44
N ARG A 18 -23.19 3.23 -12.33
CA ARG A 18 -23.97 2.87 -11.15
C ARG A 18 -23.99 1.36 -10.93
N HIS A 19 -24.25 0.57 -11.97
CA HIS A 19 -24.23 -0.89 -11.88
C HIS A 19 -22.84 -1.42 -11.56
N LEU A 20 -21.79 -0.86 -12.18
CA LEU A 20 -20.42 -1.22 -11.87
C LEU A 20 -20.11 -0.98 -10.39
N VAL A 21 -20.38 0.21 -9.87
CA VAL A 21 -20.12 0.56 -8.46
C VAL A 21 -20.92 -0.33 -7.52
N LEU A 22 -22.20 -0.58 -7.80
CA LEU A 22 -23.00 -1.46 -6.95
C LEU A 22 -22.53 -2.91 -6.99
N GLY A 23 -22.12 -3.43 -8.15
CA GLY A 23 -21.57 -4.78 -8.28
C GLY A 23 -20.20 -4.94 -7.60
N LEU A 24 -19.34 -3.93 -7.68
CA LEU A 24 -18.10 -3.89 -6.90
C LEU A 24 -18.38 -3.97 -5.39
N LEU A 25 -19.49 -3.41 -4.93
CA LEU A 25 -19.90 -3.38 -3.52
C LEU A 25 -20.82 -4.53 -3.08
N ALA A 26 -21.32 -5.34 -4.02
CA ALA A 26 -22.14 -6.50 -3.73
C ALA A 26 -21.29 -7.63 -3.11
N ASP A 27 -21.90 -8.69 -2.60
CA ASP A 27 -21.16 -9.90 -2.21
C ASP A 27 -21.08 -10.82 -3.43
N LEU A 28 -19.99 -10.69 -4.21
CA LEU A 28 -19.79 -11.45 -5.45
C LEU A 28 -18.50 -12.25 -5.33
N PRO A 29 -18.46 -13.50 -5.84
CA PRO A 29 -17.28 -14.35 -5.74
C PRO A 29 -16.08 -13.78 -6.50
N ARG A 30 -16.32 -12.90 -7.48
CA ARG A 30 -15.28 -12.21 -8.25
C ARG A 30 -15.78 -10.87 -8.77
N LYS A 31 -14.91 -9.86 -8.77
CA LYS A 31 -15.16 -8.46 -9.18
C LYS A 31 -14.62 -8.18 -10.58
N ASN A 32 -15.19 -8.85 -11.57
CA ASN A 32 -14.85 -8.62 -12.98
C ASN A 32 -16.10 -8.19 -13.78
N CYS A 33 -15.90 -7.75 -15.03
CA CYS A 33 -16.99 -7.28 -15.88
C CYS A 33 -18.07 -8.33 -16.14
N TRP A 34 -17.72 -9.61 -16.18
CA TRP A 34 -18.66 -10.71 -16.42
C TRP A 34 -19.60 -10.89 -15.23
N THR A 35 -19.02 -11.15 -14.05
CA THR A 35 -19.81 -11.40 -12.83
C THR A 35 -20.66 -10.19 -12.46
N ILE A 36 -20.16 -8.97 -12.69
CA ILE A 36 -20.93 -7.75 -12.43
C ILE A 36 -22.04 -7.53 -13.47
N ALA A 37 -21.81 -7.88 -14.75
CA ALA A 37 -22.83 -7.82 -15.78
C ALA A 37 -23.97 -8.81 -15.49
N GLU A 38 -23.66 -10.05 -15.15
CA GLU A 38 -24.66 -11.06 -14.73
C GLU A 38 -25.46 -10.59 -13.52
N TRP A 39 -24.77 -10.06 -12.50
CA TRP A 39 -25.43 -9.48 -11.31
C TRP A 39 -26.35 -8.30 -11.66
N ALA A 40 -25.97 -7.50 -12.67
CA ALA A 40 -26.77 -6.37 -13.17
C ALA A 40 -27.91 -6.80 -14.13
N GLY A 41 -28.08 -8.11 -14.37
CA GLY A 41 -29.10 -8.65 -15.27
C GLY A 41 -28.75 -8.51 -16.76
N GLU A 42 -27.48 -8.34 -17.10
CA GLU A 42 -27.00 -8.21 -18.47
C GLU A 42 -26.56 -9.58 -19.02
N ALA A 43 -26.89 -9.86 -20.28
CA ALA A 43 -26.57 -11.14 -20.92
C ALA A 43 -25.08 -11.31 -21.28
N THR A 44 -24.35 -10.20 -21.44
CA THR A 44 -22.93 -10.20 -21.85
C THR A 44 -22.14 -9.13 -21.08
N PRO A 45 -20.81 -9.27 -20.93
CA PRO A 45 -19.97 -8.26 -20.27
C PRO A 45 -19.72 -7.01 -21.12
N ASP A 46 -20.20 -6.96 -22.36
CA ASP A 46 -19.72 -6.02 -23.38
C ASP A 46 -19.96 -4.57 -23.01
N ALA A 47 -21.08 -4.28 -22.34
CA ALA A 47 -21.40 -2.92 -21.94
C ALA A 47 -20.55 -2.45 -20.75
N MET A 48 -20.22 -3.33 -19.80
CA MET A 48 -19.27 -3.06 -18.72
C MET A 48 -17.86 -2.85 -19.28
N GLN A 49 -17.43 -3.70 -20.22
CA GLN A 49 -16.15 -3.55 -20.90
C GLN A 49 -16.10 -2.26 -21.71
N HIS A 50 -17.18 -1.91 -22.43
CA HIS A 50 -17.28 -0.66 -23.17
C HIS A 50 -17.14 0.55 -22.24
N LEU A 51 -17.82 0.57 -21.09
CA LEU A 51 -17.70 1.63 -20.09
C LEU A 51 -16.23 1.87 -19.69
N LEU A 52 -15.47 0.80 -19.44
CA LEU A 52 -14.11 0.88 -18.93
C LEU A 52 -13.03 1.07 -20.00
N SER A 53 -13.30 0.74 -21.26
CA SER A 53 -12.28 0.72 -22.33
C SER A 53 -12.54 1.69 -23.48
N ARG A 54 -13.78 2.13 -23.68
CA ARG A 54 -14.21 2.86 -24.89
C ARG A 54 -15.07 4.08 -24.61
N ALA A 55 -15.86 4.07 -23.54
CA ALA A 55 -16.70 5.20 -23.18
C ALA A 55 -15.84 6.41 -22.81
N LYS A 56 -16.24 7.59 -23.28
CA LYS A 56 -15.62 8.87 -22.90
C LYS A 56 -16.28 9.41 -21.64
N TRP A 57 -15.52 9.49 -20.56
CA TRP A 57 -15.90 10.13 -19.30
C TRP A 57 -14.62 10.60 -18.60
N ASP A 58 -14.74 11.63 -17.78
CA ASP A 58 -13.59 12.27 -17.15
C ASP A 58 -13.25 11.58 -15.81
N ALA A 59 -12.24 10.72 -15.85
CA ALA A 59 -11.78 9.97 -14.69
C ALA A 59 -11.11 10.83 -13.61
N ASP A 60 -10.52 11.95 -14.02
CA ASP A 60 -9.88 12.90 -13.13
C ASP A 60 -10.93 13.76 -12.43
N ALA A 61 -11.98 14.17 -13.14
CA ALA A 61 -13.11 14.86 -12.52
C ALA A 61 -13.90 13.96 -11.56
N VAL A 62 -14.11 12.69 -11.89
CA VAL A 62 -14.71 11.70 -10.95
C VAL A 62 -13.84 11.51 -9.71
N ARG A 63 -12.52 11.50 -9.87
CA ARG A 63 -11.59 11.48 -8.73
C ARG A 63 -11.74 12.74 -7.88
N ASN A 64 -11.79 13.92 -8.49
CA ASN A 64 -11.93 15.17 -7.75
C ASN A 64 -13.25 15.19 -6.96
N ASP A 65 -14.36 14.76 -7.58
CA ASP A 65 -15.66 14.59 -6.90
C ASP A 65 -15.58 13.61 -5.71
N LEU A 66 -14.78 12.55 -5.84
CA LEU A 66 -14.51 11.59 -4.76
C LEU A 66 -13.70 12.27 -3.63
N CYS A 67 -12.65 13.02 -3.97
CA CYS A 67 -11.86 13.77 -3.00
C CYS A 67 -12.75 14.71 -2.19
N ASP A 68 -13.58 15.51 -2.86
CA ASP A 68 -14.55 16.41 -2.22
C ASP A 68 -15.46 15.64 -1.26
N TYR A 69 -16.01 14.52 -1.71
CA TYR A 69 -16.89 13.69 -0.89
C TYR A 69 -16.16 13.16 0.35
N VAL A 70 -14.94 12.65 0.19
CA VAL A 70 -14.14 12.11 1.30
C VAL A 70 -13.82 13.21 2.31
N VAL A 71 -13.35 14.37 1.86
CA VAL A 71 -13.00 15.49 2.72
C VAL A 71 -14.22 16.00 3.46
N GLU A 72 -15.37 16.16 2.79
CA GLU A 72 -16.62 16.60 3.41
C GLU A 72 -17.10 15.65 4.52
N HIS A 73 -17.03 14.33 4.29
CA HIS A 73 -17.60 13.34 5.21
C HIS A 73 -16.62 12.86 6.28
N LEU A 74 -15.32 12.86 5.99
CA LEU A 74 -14.25 12.42 6.89
C LEU A 74 -13.42 13.58 7.45
N HIS A 75 -13.85 14.83 7.26
CA HIS A 75 -13.13 16.03 7.69
C HIS A 75 -12.53 15.85 9.09
N ASP A 76 -11.23 16.11 9.21
CA ASP A 76 -10.48 15.99 10.44
C ASP A 76 -9.32 17.00 10.40
N ALA A 77 -9.30 17.92 11.36
CA ALA A 77 -8.21 18.90 11.53
C ALA A 77 -6.84 18.25 11.81
N GLN A 78 -6.80 16.93 12.01
CA GLN A 78 -5.61 16.12 12.26
C GLN A 78 -5.45 14.99 11.24
N ALA A 79 -6.08 15.13 10.07
CA ALA A 79 -5.96 14.19 8.97
C ALA A 79 -4.51 14.00 8.54
N VAL A 80 -4.23 12.82 8.00
CA VAL A 80 -2.95 12.48 7.39
C VAL A 80 -3.22 12.01 5.97
N LEU A 81 -2.51 12.57 5.00
CA LEU A 81 -2.39 11.95 3.69
C LEU A 81 -1.32 10.87 3.76
N VAL A 82 -1.66 9.64 3.42
CA VAL A 82 -0.72 8.53 3.40
C VAL A 82 -0.46 8.15 1.95
N VAL A 83 0.81 8.16 1.56
CA VAL A 83 1.26 7.65 0.27
C VAL A 83 1.86 6.27 0.46
N ASP A 84 1.42 5.33 -0.37
CA ASP A 84 1.96 3.99 -0.44
C ASP A 84 1.67 3.41 -1.83
N GLU A 85 2.34 2.33 -2.21
CA GLU A 85 2.08 1.62 -3.46
C GLU A 85 1.52 0.23 -3.21
N THR A 86 0.79 -0.28 -4.21
CA THR A 86 0.46 -1.70 -4.26
C THR A 86 0.67 -2.24 -5.66
N GLY A 87 1.06 -3.51 -5.70
CA GLY A 87 1.37 -4.23 -6.93
C GLY A 87 0.40 -5.38 -7.16
N ASP A 88 -0.10 -5.48 -8.38
CA ASP A 88 -0.97 -6.55 -8.83
C ASP A 88 -0.19 -7.47 -9.78
N VAL A 89 -0.08 -8.75 -9.43
CA VAL A 89 0.60 -9.73 -10.26
C VAL A 89 -0.21 -9.96 -11.53
N LYS A 90 0.44 -9.86 -12.68
CA LYS A 90 -0.18 -10.05 -14.00
C LYS A 90 0.57 -11.11 -14.80
N LYS A 91 -0.15 -11.78 -15.69
CA LYS A 91 0.43 -12.71 -16.67
C LYS A 91 0.61 -12.02 -18.02
N GLY A 92 1.73 -12.29 -18.70
CA GLY A 92 2.06 -11.73 -20.01
C GLY A 92 2.56 -10.28 -19.98
N SER A 93 2.80 -9.71 -21.16
CA SER A 93 3.46 -8.41 -21.36
C SER A 93 2.53 -7.27 -21.80
N HIS A 94 1.24 -7.54 -21.98
CA HIS A 94 0.30 -6.62 -22.65
C HIS A 94 -0.46 -5.68 -21.71
N THR A 95 -0.45 -5.92 -20.40
CA THR A 95 -1.06 -5.00 -19.42
C THR A 95 -0.16 -3.79 -19.23
N VAL A 96 -0.71 -2.59 -19.40
CA VAL A 96 0.03 -1.34 -19.28
C VAL A 96 0.84 -1.24 -17.98
N GLY A 97 2.10 -0.83 -18.08
CA GLY A 97 2.99 -0.66 -16.93
C GLY A 97 3.46 -1.97 -16.28
N VAL A 98 3.12 -3.15 -16.83
CA VAL A 98 3.58 -4.42 -16.28
C VAL A 98 5.07 -4.64 -16.55
N GLN A 99 5.80 -5.02 -15.51
CA GLN A 99 7.19 -5.48 -15.63
C GLN A 99 7.55 -6.41 -14.47
N ARG A 100 8.70 -7.09 -14.57
CA ARG A 100 9.29 -7.80 -13.44
C ARG A 100 9.78 -6.80 -12.41
N GLN A 101 9.09 -6.69 -11.29
CA GLN A 101 9.44 -5.78 -10.20
C GLN A 101 9.06 -6.40 -8.86
N TYR A 102 9.70 -5.94 -7.79
CA TYR A 102 9.35 -6.37 -6.45
C TYR A 102 7.90 -5.97 -6.14
N THR A 103 7.11 -6.91 -5.65
CA THR A 103 5.75 -6.65 -5.21
C THR A 103 5.64 -6.99 -3.73
N GLY A 104 5.18 -6.03 -2.93
CA GLY A 104 4.96 -6.27 -1.49
C GLY A 104 3.98 -7.41 -1.24
N THR A 105 2.97 -7.57 -2.10
CA THR A 105 1.96 -8.63 -2.00
C THR A 105 2.51 -10.03 -2.28
N ALA A 106 3.45 -10.19 -3.22
CA ALA A 106 4.06 -11.49 -3.52
C ALA A 106 5.35 -11.76 -2.73
N GLY A 107 5.90 -10.76 -2.05
CA GLY A 107 7.15 -10.85 -1.30
C GLY A 107 8.39 -11.14 -2.17
N ARG A 108 8.25 -11.07 -3.49
CA ARG A 108 9.28 -11.45 -4.46
C ARG A 108 9.16 -10.63 -5.75
N ILE A 109 10.17 -10.75 -6.61
CA ILE A 109 10.14 -10.13 -7.94
C ILE A 109 9.20 -10.94 -8.84
N GLU A 110 8.10 -10.31 -9.23
CA GLU A 110 7.11 -10.89 -10.13
C GLU A 110 6.78 -9.94 -11.26
N ASN A 111 6.19 -10.49 -12.32
CA ASN A 111 5.59 -9.65 -13.34
C ASN A 111 4.33 -9.00 -12.78
N ALA A 112 4.39 -7.69 -12.55
CA ALA A 112 3.34 -6.97 -11.86
C ALA A 112 3.17 -5.56 -12.39
N GLN A 113 1.95 -5.07 -12.22
CA GLN A 113 1.58 -3.68 -12.43
C GLN A 113 1.56 -3.00 -11.06
N VAL A 114 2.17 -1.83 -10.92
CA VAL A 114 2.26 -1.10 -9.65
C VAL A 114 1.57 0.24 -9.80
N ALA A 115 0.74 0.60 -8.84
CA ALA A 115 0.15 1.93 -8.74
C ALA A 115 0.46 2.55 -7.37
N VAL A 116 0.76 3.84 -7.39
CA VAL A 116 0.92 4.67 -6.19
C VAL A 116 -0.46 5.20 -5.82
N TYR A 117 -0.82 5.11 -4.55
CA TYR A 117 -2.09 5.59 -4.03
C TYR A 117 -1.87 6.69 -3.00
N LEU A 118 -2.79 7.65 -3.00
CA LEU A 118 -2.93 8.65 -1.96
C LEU A 118 -4.17 8.32 -1.14
N ALA A 119 -4.02 8.07 0.15
CA ALA A 119 -5.11 7.79 1.06
C ALA A 119 -5.30 8.90 2.09
N TYR A 120 -6.54 9.31 2.32
CA TYR A 120 -6.92 10.18 3.43
C TYR A 120 -7.14 9.34 4.69
N ALA A 121 -6.55 9.75 5.80
CA ALA A 121 -6.63 9.05 7.07
C ALA A 121 -7.04 10.01 8.20
N GLY A 122 -8.30 9.97 8.61
CA GLY A 122 -8.86 10.72 9.74
C GLY A 122 -9.33 9.82 10.89
N ARG A 123 -9.86 10.43 11.96
CA ARG A 123 -10.48 9.73 13.10
C ARG A 123 -11.77 9.03 12.73
N ARG A 124 -12.53 9.59 11.77
CA ARG A 124 -13.84 9.08 11.32
C ARG A 124 -13.72 7.92 10.34
N GLY A 125 -12.54 7.70 9.76
CA GLY A 125 -12.29 6.67 8.77
C GLY A 125 -11.11 7.01 7.87
N HIS A 126 -10.92 6.18 6.86
CA HIS A 126 -9.91 6.38 5.82
C HIS A 126 -10.47 5.98 4.45
N ALA A 127 -9.91 6.56 3.39
CA ALA A 127 -10.29 6.25 2.01
C ALA A 127 -9.16 6.60 1.03
N ALA A 128 -9.04 5.85 -0.06
CA ALA A 128 -8.22 6.25 -1.19
C ALA A 128 -8.83 7.48 -1.88
N LEU A 129 -8.01 8.49 -2.11
CA LEU A 129 -8.35 9.75 -2.78
C LEU A 129 -7.91 9.72 -4.24
N ASP A 130 -6.69 9.27 -4.46
CA ASP A 130 -6.01 9.38 -5.74
C ASP A 130 -5.17 8.14 -6.04
N ARG A 131 -4.88 7.94 -7.32
CA ARG A 131 -4.04 6.87 -7.81
C ARG A 131 -3.29 7.30 -9.06
N GLU A 132 -2.03 6.91 -9.15
CA GLU A 132 -1.19 7.09 -10.33
C GLU A 132 -0.54 5.75 -10.68
N LEU A 133 -0.67 5.33 -11.94
CA LEU A 133 -0.02 4.11 -12.40
C LEU A 133 1.48 4.37 -12.61
N TYR A 134 2.32 3.51 -12.06
CA TYR A 134 3.76 3.57 -12.30
C TYR A 134 4.10 2.98 -13.68
N ILE A 135 4.48 3.85 -14.61
CA ILE A 135 4.96 3.46 -15.95
C ILE A 135 6.50 3.42 -15.92
N PRO A 136 7.11 2.23 -16.02
CA PRO A 136 8.57 2.11 -15.94
C PRO A 136 9.25 2.51 -17.26
N ARG A 137 10.56 2.79 -17.21
CA ARG A 137 11.36 3.15 -18.41
C ARG A 137 11.25 2.13 -19.54
N SER A 138 11.22 0.84 -19.19
CA SER A 138 11.01 -0.27 -20.14
C SER A 138 9.73 -0.18 -20.98
N TRP A 139 8.77 0.65 -20.56
CA TRP A 139 7.59 1.01 -21.35
C TRP A 139 7.77 2.32 -22.10
N THR A 140 8.22 3.39 -21.44
CA THR A 140 8.36 4.72 -22.07
C THR A 140 9.41 4.74 -23.18
N ASP A 141 10.38 3.83 -23.14
CA ASP A 141 11.38 3.65 -24.19
C ASP A 141 10.83 2.90 -25.42
N GLN A 142 9.54 2.51 -25.40
CA GLN A 142 8.84 1.83 -26.49
C GLN A 142 7.54 2.58 -26.87
N PRO A 143 7.62 3.67 -27.67
CA PRO A 143 6.48 4.53 -27.98
C PRO A 143 5.28 3.80 -28.60
N ASP A 144 5.52 2.82 -29.48
CA ASP A 144 4.44 2.03 -30.10
C ASP A 144 3.69 1.17 -29.09
N ARG A 145 4.42 0.61 -28.11
CA ARG A 145 3.82 -0.15 -27.02
C ARG A 145 2.99 0.77 -26.12
N CYS A 146 3.48 1.96 -25.80
CA CYS A 146 2.72 2.98 -25.07
C CYS A 146 1.42 3.34 -25.80
N ARG A 147 1.51 3.62 -27.11
CA ARG A 147 0.35 3.95 -27.95
C ARG A 147 -0.68 2.81 -28.00
N ALA A 148 -0.23 1.57 -28.19
CA ALA A 148 -1.10 0.39 -28.21
C ALA A 148 -1.80 0.15 -26.86
N ALA A 149 -1.14 0.53 -25.77
CA ALA A 149 -1.69 0.51 -24.42
C ALA A 149 -2.57 1.72 -24.09
N GLY A 150 -2.66 2.73 -24.96
CA GLY A 150 -3.49 3.92 -24.73
C GLY A 150 -2.85 4.98 -23.83
N LEU A 151 -1.52 4.94 -23.64
CA LEU A 151 -0.79 6.02 -22.98
C LEU A 151 -0.72 7.24 -23.91
N ALA A 152 -0.74 8.43 -23.33
CA ALA A 152 -0.58 9.67 -24.08
C ALA A 152 0.81 9.71 -24.76
N PRO A 153 0.96 10.35 -25.95
CA PRO A 153 2.21 10.37 -26.68
C PRO A 153 3.39 10.97 -25.92
N ASP A 154 3.11 11.90 -25.00
CA ASP A 154 4.05 12.62 -24.15
C ASP A 154 4.27 11.96 -22.77
N THR A 155 3.77 10.73 -22.57
CA THR A 155 3.96 9.99 -21.32
C THR A 155 5.45 9.72 -21.07
N ALA A 156 6.06 10.53 -20.20
CA ALA A 156 7.43 10.35 -19.76
C ALA A 156 7.52 9.49 -18.49
N PHE A 157 8.69 8.90 -18.27
CA PHE A 157 8.98 8.18 -17.04
C PHE A 157 8.87 9.12 -15.83
N ALA A 158 8.19 8.64 -14.78
CA ALA A 158 8.12 9.30 -13.49
C ALA A 158 8.37 8.29 -12.38
N THR A 159 9.25 8.65 -11.45
CA THR A 159 9.51 7.90 -10.23
C THR A 159 8.27 7.92 -9.32
N LYS A 160 8.15 6.92 -8.42
CA LYS A 160 7.05 6.87 -7.46
C LYS A 160 6.95 8.15 -6.59
N PRO A 161 8.07 8.74 -6.09
CA PRO A 161 8.00 10.01 -5.36
C PRO A 161 7.53 11.19 -6.23
N GLU A 162 7.84 11.23 -7.52
CA GLU A 162 7.30 12.26 -8.43
C GLU A 162 5.79 12.09 -8.60
N LEU A 163 5.29 10.86 -8.78
CA LEU A 163 3.86 10.57 -8.81
C LEU A 163 3.16 10.97 -7.50
N ALA A 164 3.77 10.65 -6.36
CA ALA A 164 3.29 11.06 -5.05
C ALA A 164 3.22 12.59 -4.91
N THR A 165 4.26 13.29 -5.34
CA THR A 165 4.32 14.76 -5.34
C THR A 165 3.20 15.34 -6.18
N ARG A 166 2.95 14.80 -7.38
CA ARG A 166 1.83 15.21 -8.25
C ARG A 166 0.48 15.03 -7.58
N MET A 167 0.21 13.86 -6.99
CA MET A 167 -1.06 13.59 -6.30
C MET A 167 -1.28 14.51 -5.09
N ILE A 168 -0.25 14.70 -4.25
CA ILE A 168 -0.35 15.60 -3.09
C ILE A 168 -0.55 17.04 -3.54
N THR A 169 0.24 17.50 -4.52
CA THR A 169 0.15 18.86 -5.06
C THR A 169 -1.24 19.11 -5.64
N ARG A 170 -1.77 18.18 -6.44
CA ARG A 170 -3.13 18.25 -7.00
C ARG A 170 -4.21 18.35 -5.92
N PHE A 171 -4.08 17.58 -4.83
CA PHE A 171 -5.01 17.65 -3.70
C PHE A 171 -4.96 19.01 -2.98
N LEU A 172 -3.77 19.57 -2.80
CA LEU A 172 -3.60 20.86 -2.13
C LEU A 172 -4.03 22.04 -3.03
N ASP A 173 -3.71 21.97 -4.33
CA ASP A 173 -4.06 23.00 -5.31
C ASP A 173 -5.57 23.04 -5.62
N SER A 174 -6.31 21.96 -5.34
CA SER A 174 -7.77 21.96 -5.39
C SER A 174 -8.42 22.63 -4.17
N GLY A 175 -7.63 23.26 -3.30
CA GLY A 175 -8.10 24.00 -2.13
C GLY A 175 -8.34 23.15 -0.89
N HIS A 176 -8.07 21.84 -0.94
CA HIS A 176 -8.12 21.02 0.26
C HIS A 176 -6.89 21.24 1.13
N GLN A 177 -7.06 21.04 2.43
CA GLN A 177 -5.98 21.19 3.41
C GLN A 177 -5.77 19.86 4.14
N THR A 178 -4.50 19.56 4.41
CA THR A 178 -4.10 18.51 5.34
C THR A 178 -2.92 19.01 6.17
N PRO A 179 -2.90 18.77 7.49
CA PRO A 179 -1.76 19.15 8.31
C PRO A 179 -0.56 18.20 8.15
N TRP A 180 -0.78 16.97 7.66
CA TRP A 180 0.24 15.92 7.68
C TRP A 180 0.27 15.06 6.42
N VAL A 181 1.48 14.65 6.03
CA VAL A 181 1.76 13.60 5.05
C VAL A 181 2.60 12.49 5.70
N ALA A 182 2.29 11.24 5.39
CA ALA A 182 3.08 10.08 5.80
C ALA A 182 3.37 9.17 4.60
N GLY A 183 4.50 8.46 4.66
CA GLY A 183 4.96 7.58 3.59
C GLY A 183 6.11 6.70 4.06
N ASP A 184 6.41 5.67 3.28
CA ASP A 184 7.51 4.76 3.54
C ASP A 184 8.89 5.31 3.10
N GLU A 185 9.89 4.43 3.06
CA GLU A 185 11.28 4.75 2.76
C GLU A 185 11.48 5.26 1.31
N VAL A 186 10.68 4.79 0.36
CA VAL A 186 10.76 5.23 -1.05
C VAL A 186 10.47 6.73 -1.14
N TYR A 187 9.49 7.20 -0.38
CA TYR A 187 9.09 8.61 -0.34
C TYR A 187 10.01 9.42 0.56
N GLY A 188 10.33 8.91 1.75
CA GLY A 188 11.14 9.66 2.71
C GLY A 188 12.60 9.83 2.32
N GLY A 189 13.14 9.00 1.41
CA GLY A 189 14.45 9.21 0.79
C GLY A 189 14.50 10.37 -0.20
N ASN A 190 13.36 10.78 -0.77
CA ASN A 190 13.33 11.76 -1.86
C ASN A 190 13.39 13.23 -1.36
N PRO A 191 14.44 14.01 -1.68
CA PRO A 191 14.55 15.40 -1.24
C PRO A 191 13.54 16.34 -1.90
N THR A 192 13.21 16.12 -3.17
CA THR A 192 12.27 16.97 -3.92
C THR A 192 10.86 16.92 -3.33
N LEU A 193 10.38 15.72 -2.96
CA LEU A 193 9.09 15.56 -2.28
C LEU A 193 9.10 16.27 -0.92
N ARG A 194 10.19 16.16 -0.14
CA ARG A 194 10.29 16.85 1.15
C ARG A 194 10.29 18.37 0.97
N ALA A 195 11.05 18.89 0.01
CA ALA A 195 11.07 20.33 -0.30
C ALA A 195 9.66 20.81 -0.69
N ALA A 196 8.97 20.11 -1.60
CA ALA A 196 7.61 20.48 -2.01
C ALA A 196 6.60 20.51 -0.85
N LEU A 197 6.78 19.66 0.17
CA LEU A 197 5.95 19.68 1.39
C LEU A 197 6.32 20.85 2.32
N GLU A 198 7.61 21.12 2.50
CA GLU A 198 8.11 22.23 3.32
C GLU A 198 7.73 23.59 2.73
N ASP A 199 7.84 23.76 1.41
CA ASP A 199 7.43 24.97 0.67
C ASP A 199 5.94 25.30 0.87
N ARG A 200 5.12 24.27 1.13
CA ARG A 200 3.69 24.37 1.39
C ARG A 200 3.35 24.33 2.89
N ALA A 201 4.35 24.45 3.76
CA ALA A 201 4.21 24.35 5.21
C ALA A 201 3.43 23.11 5.68
N THR A 202 3.49 22.00 4.91
CA THR A 202 2.77 20.77 5.20
C THR A 202 3.66 19.84 6.01
N GLY A 203 3.24 19.50 7.24
CA GLY A 203 3.98 18.60 8.11
C GLY A 203 4.14 17.21 7.48
N TYR A 204 5.24 16.53 7.77
CA TYR A 204 5.42 15.16 7.32
C TYR A 204 6.11 14.26 8.33
N VAL A 205 5.81 12.96 8.22
CA VAL A 205 6.57 11.87 8.86
C VAL A 205 6.79 10.77 7.82
N LEU A 206 7.97 10.78 7.20
CA LEU A 206 8.33 9.84 6.14
C LEU A 206 9.41 8.88 6.64
N ALA A 207 9.23 7.58 6.42
CA ALA A 207 10.25 6.62 6.82
C ALA A 207 11.54 6.83 6.02
N VAL A 208 12.69 6.53 6.61
CA VAL A 208 14.00 6.65 5.96
C VAL A 208 14.86 5.44 6.29
N ALA A 209 15.83 5.17 5.42
CA ALA A 209 16.80 4.12 5.62
C ALA A 209 17.54 4.31 6.95
N ARG A 210 17.97 3.21 7.58
CA ARG A 210 18.87 3.26 8.74
C ARG A 210 20.21 3.96 8.46
N THR A 211 20.62 3.95 7.19
CA THR A 211 21.84 4.60 6.66
C THR A 211 21.59 6.06 6.28
N HIS A 212 20.36 6.55 6.38
CA HIS A 212 20.00 7.90 5.99
C HIS A 212 20.82 8.92 6.79
N GLU A 213 21.44 9.86 6.09
CA GLU A 213 22.25 10.90 6.72
C GLU A 213 21.40 12.11 7.11
N VAL A 214 21.64 12.59 8.33
CA VAL A 214 20.99 13.78 8.87
C VAL A 214 22.03 14.72 9.49
N THR A 215 21.76 16.01 9.42
CA THR A 215 22.58 17.05 10.04
C THR A 215 21.98 17.43 11.38
N THR A 216 22.78 17.37 12.45
CA THR A 216 22.43 17.82 13.80
C THR A 216 23.39 18.94 14.21
N GLY A 217 23.17 19.53 15.39
CA GLY A 217 24.07 20.57 15.90
C GLY A 217 25.51 20.09 16.13
N ALA A 218 25.72 18.77 16.22
CA ALA A 218 27.03 18.14 16.39
C ALA A 218 27.67 17.71 15.06
N GLY A 219 27.04 17.98 13.92
CA GLY A 219 27.51 17.59 12.59
C GLY A 219 26.61 16.58 11.87
N LYS A 220 27.12 15.98 10.80
CA LYS A 220 26.38 15.05 9.93
C LYS A 220 26.59 13.62 10.39
N PHE A 221 25.50 12.86 10.58
CA PHE A 221 25.54 11.48 11.04
C PHE A 221 24.51 10.61 10.33
N ARG A 222 24.80 9.31 10.26
CA ARG A 222 23.79 8.29 9.92
C ARG A 222 22.79 8.10 11.07
N ALA A 223 21.53 7.87 10.71
CA ALA A 223 20.43 7.67 11.65
C ALA A 223 20.71 6.53 12.66
N ASP A 224 21.27 5.41 12.21
CA ASP A 224 21.56 4.27 13.09
C ASP A 224 22.70 4.51 14.07
N LEU A 225 23.69 5.34 13.71
CA LEU A 225 24.76 5.74 14.62
C LEU A 225 24.25 6.70 15.69
N LEU A 226 23.31 7.60 15.34
CA LEU A 226 22.66 8.47 16.30
C LEU A 226 21.80 7.68 17.30
N ALA A 227 21.04 6.68 16.85
CA ALA A 227 20.23 5.85 17.74
C ALA A 227 21.05 5.17 18.84
N LYS A 228 22.28 4.73 18.53
CA LYS A 228 23.19 4.10 19.50
C LYS A 228 23.70 5.07 20.57
N LYS A 229 23.73 6.37 20.28
CA LYS A 229 24.17 7.43 21.20
C LYS A 229 23.06 7.94 22.12
N LEU A 230 21.81 7.54 21.89
CA LEU A 230 20.68 8.01 22.69
C LEU A 230 20.70 7.42 24.11
N PRO A 231 20.65 8.24 25.17
CA PRO A 231 20.56 7.74 26.53
C PRO A 231 19.19 7.08 26.76
N LYS A 232 19.10 6.16 27.74
CA LYS A 232 17.84 5.46 28.07
C LYS A 232 16.67 6.42 28.33
N ARG A 233 16.93 7.57 28.96
CA ARG A 233 15.93 8.62 29.26
C ARG A 233 15.32 9.31 28.03
N ALA A 234 15.96 9.20 26.85
CA ALA A 234 15.45 9.79 25.62
C ALA A 234 14.28 8.99 25.02
N TRP A 235 14.08 7.75 25.48
CA TRP A 235 13.05 6.85 24.96
C TRP A 235 11.76 6.97 25.78
N GLN A 236 10.65 7.19 25.07
CA GLN A 236 9.31 7.30 25.63
C GLN A 236 8.42 6.20 25.06
N LYS A 237 7.67 5.53 25.94
CA LYS A 237 6.73 4.48 25.54
C LYS A 237 5.42 5.11 25.09
N LEU A 238 5.14 5.06 23.78
CA LEU A 238 3.96 5.70 23.18
C LEU A 238 3.23 4.76 22.22
N SER A 239 1.91 4.96 22.11
CA SER A 239 1.07 4.22 21.16
C SER A 239 1.05 4.90 19.79
N ALA A 240 1.39 4.14 18.75
CA ALA A 240 1.22 4.53 17.35
C ALA A 240 -0.24 4.34 16.86
N GLY A 241 -1.22 4.42 17.76
CA GLY A 241 -2.63 4.14 17.49
C GLY A 241 -3.06 2.70 17.75
N ALA A 242 -4.35 2.45 17.56
CA ALA A 242 -4.95 1.13 17.71
C ALA A 242 -4.51 0.17 16.59
N GLY A 243 -4.38 -1.10 16.91
CA GLY A 243 -4.23 -2.20 15.94
C GLY A 243 -5.18 -3.35 16.31
N ALA A 244 -5.19 -4.41 15.49
CA ALA A 244 -6.11 -5.55 15.66
C ALA A 244 -6.00 -6.24 17.03
N LYS A 245 -4.82 -6.22 17.66
CA LYS A 245 -4.54 -6.81 18.98
C LYS A 245 -4.50 -5.77 20.12
N GLY A 246 -5.05 -4.57 19.90
CA GLY A 246 -5.00 -3.46 20.86
C GLY A 246 -3.98 -2.39 20.46
N HIS A 247 -3.62 -1.53 21.41
CA HIS A 247 -2.70 -0.42 21.15
C HIS A 247 -1.33 -0.89 20.65
N ARG A 248 -0.84 -0.29 19.57
CA ARG A 248 0.51 -0.57 19.03
C ARG A 248 1.52 0.28 19.78
N ILE A 249 2.03 -0.28 20.88
CA ILE A 249 2.96 0.41 21.79
C ILE A 249 4.39 0.13 21.36
N TYR A 250 5.19 1.19 21.22
CA TYR A 250 6.62 1.12 20.94
C TYR A 250 7.38 2.12 21.81
N ASP A 251 8.70 1.95 21.90
CA ASP A 251 9.59 2.99 22.38
C ASP A 251 9.88 3.99 21.26
N TRP A 252 9.81 5.27 21.57
CA TRP A 252 10.07 6.35 20.63
C TRP A 252 11.09 7.32 21.18
N ALA A 253 11.98 7.79 20.32
CA ALA A 253 12.88 8.90 20.61
C ALA A 253 12.90 9.84 19.41
N HIS A 254 13.24 11.11 19.64
CA HIS A 254 13.50 12.06 18.56
C HIS A 254 14.82 12.78 18.77
N ILE A 255 15.37 13.31 17.67
CA ILE A 255 16.58 14.12 17.66
C ILE A 255 16.30 15.32 16.77
N ASP A 256 16.57 16.52 17.27
CA ASP A 256 16.44 17.75 16.49
C ASP A 256 17.49 17.79 15.38
N LEU A 257 17.04 18.14 14.19
CA LEU A 257 17.89 18.30 13.02
C LEU A 257 18.18 19.78 12.79
N SER A 258 19.44 20.07 12.51
CA SER A 258 19.88 21.44 12.24
C SER A 258 19.50 21.85 10.82
N SER A 259 18.90 23.03 10.71
CA SER A 259 18.59 23.69 9.46
C SER A 259 18.55 25.20 9.70
N THR A 260 18.91 25.97 8.67
CA THR A 260 18.74 27.42 8.63
C THR A 260 17.35 27.84 8.17
N GLU A 261 16.58 26.91 7.60
CA GLU A 261 15.25 27.15 7.06
C GLU A 261 14.17 27.09 8.16
N PRO A 262 13.08 27.87 8.03
CA PRO A 262 11.96 27.83 8.97
C PRO A 262 11.38 26.43 9.21
N GLY A 263 10.74 26.27 10.36
CA GLY A 263 10.09 25.04 10.80
C GLY A 263 10.99 24.07 11.58
N HIS A 264 10.37 23.05 12.13
CA HIS A 264 11.00 22.10 13.05
C HIS A 264 11.26 20.78 12.34
N ARG A 265 12.52 20.32 12.34
CA ARG A 265 12.92 19.07 11.70
C ARG A 265 13.45 18.11 12.74
N HIS A 266 12.98 16.87 12.68
CA HIS A 266 13.39 15.83 13.62
C HIS A 266 13.71 14.52 12.92
N LEU A 267 14.68 13.77 13.45
CA LEU A 267 14.80 12.34 13.23
C LEU A 267 14.01 11.62 14.32
N LEU A 268 12.90 11.00 13.95
CA LEU A 268 12.09 10.17 14.83
C LEU A 268 12.54 8.71 14.72
N ILE A 269 12.69 8.05 15.85
CA ILE A 269 13.20 6.68 15.95
C ILE A 269 12.21 5.84 16.74
N ARG A 270 11.76 4.74 16.15
CA ARG A 270 10.89 3.74 16.78
C ARG A 270 11.71 2.51 17.11
N ARG A 271 11.57 1.98 18.31
CA ARG A 271 12.14 0.70 18.74
C ARG A 271 11.05 -0.30 19.12
N ASN A 272 11.10 -1.49 18.52
CA ASN A 272 10.26 -2.62 18.93
C ASN A 272 10.86 -3.31 20.15
N HIS A 273 10.10 -3.43 21.24
CA HIS A 273 10.53 -4.06 22.48
C HIS A 273 10.89 -5.54 22.33
N THR A 274 10.21 -6.27 21.45
CA THR A 274 10.36 -7.73 21.34
C THR A 274 11.47 -8.13 20.39
N ALA A 275 11.68 -7.35 19.32
CA ALA A 275 12.61 -7.68 18.25
C ALA A 275 13.89 -6.82 18.23
N SER A 276 13.98 -5.79 19.10
CA SER A 276 15.03 -4.75 19.05
C SER A 276 15.21 -4.07 17.69
N GLU A 277 14.20 -4.18 16.82
CA GLU A 277 14.20 -3.59 15.49
C GLU A 277 13.95 -2.09 15.58
N LEU A 278 14.77 -1.32 14.86
CA LEU A 278 14.66 0.14 14.78
C LEU A 278 14.08 0.54 13.43
N ALA A 279 13.13 1.47 13.46
CA ALA A 279 12.65 2.18 12.27
C ALA A 279 12.91 3.68 12.45
N TYR A 280 13.24 4.35 11.35
CA TYR A 280 13.66 5.75 11.34
C TYR A 280 12.72 6.54 10.45
N TYR A 281 12.41 7.77 10.86
CA TYR A 281 11.56 8.68 10.10
C TYR A 281 12.17 10.07 10.11
N ARG A 282 12.15 10.72 8.95
CA ARG A 282 12.41 12.15 8.88
C ARG A 282 11.08 12.88 9.06
N CYS A 283 11.09 13.86 9.95
CA CYS A 283 9.92 14.62 10.31
C CYS A 283 10.14 16.11 10.05
N TYR A 284 9.06 16.78 9.65
CA TYR A 284 8.97 18.23 9.57
C TYR A 284 7.62 18.70 10.09
N SER A 285 7.60 19.84 10.77
CA SER A 285 6.38 20.59 11.04
C SER A 285 6.64 22.09 11.01
N PRO A 286 5.69 22.90 10.50
CA PRO A 286 5.85 24.35 10.47
C PRO A 286 5.94 24.94 11.89
N GLU A 287 5.18 24.37 12.83
CA GLU A 287 5.15 24.74 14.24
C GLU A 287 5.73 23.62 15.12
N SER A 288 6.12 23.96 16.34
CA SER A 288 6.57 22.97 17.33
C SER A 288 5.41 22.08 17.75
N VAL A 289 5.59 20.77 17.64
CA VAL A 289 4.57 19.78 18.01
C VAL A 289 5.10 18.78 19.02
N PRO A 290 4.25 18.26 19.93
CA PRO A 290 4.67 17.23 20.86
C PRO A 290 4.98 15.92 20.14
N LEU A 291 5.90 15.12 20.69
CA LEU A 291 6.28 13.80 20.17
C LEU A 291 5.06 12.90 19.88
N THR A 292 4.02 12.99 20.70
CA THR A 292 2.77 12.23 20.53
C THR A 292 2.08 12.48 19.19
N VAL A 293 2.20 13.68 18.63
CA VAL A 293 1.66 14.02 17.30
C VAL A 293 2.46 13.31 16.22
N LEU A 294 3.79 13.38 16.25
CA LEU A 294 4.66 12.69 15.28
C LEU A 294 4.45 11.17 15.31
N VAL A 295 4.33 10.59 16.51
CA VAL A 295 4.05 9.16 16.69
C VAL A 295 2.69 8.76 16.13
N ARG A 296 1.65 9.60 16.31
CA ARG A 296 0.32 9.36 15.71
C ARG A 296 0.37 9.41 14.19
N VAL A 297 1.10 10.36 13.61
CA VAL A 297 1.23 10.49 12.15
C VAL A 297 1.98 9.28 11.59
N ALA A 298 3.11 8.90 12.19
CA ALA A 298 3.83 7.67 11.83
C ALA A 298 2.92 6.43 11.89
N GLY A 299 2.09 6.34 12.94
CA GLY A 299 1.12 5.26 13.13
C GLY A 299 -0.02 5.25 12.10
N SER A 300 -0.34 6.39 11.49
CA SER A 300 -1.43 6.53 10.52
C SER A 300 -1.12 5.84 9.20
N ARG A 301 0.17 5.58 8.89
CA ARG A 301 0.59 4.84 7.70
C ARG A 301 -0.15 3.51 7.54
N TRP A 302 -0.38 2.80 8.63
CA TRP A 302 -1.10 1.51 8.61
C TRP A 302 -2.52 1.55 8.03
N ARG A 303 -3.19 2.71 8.07
CA ARG A 303 -4.54 2.83 7.49
C ARG A 303 -4.53 2.65 5.98
N VAL A 304 -3.41 2.89 5.30
CA VAL A 304 -3.31 2.61 3.86
C VAL A 304 -3.31 1.11 3.58
N GLU A 305 -2.68 0.30 4.44
CA GLU A 305 -2.72 -1.16 4.34
C GLU A 305 -4.14 -1.68 4.58
N GLU A 306 -4.85 -1.13 5.58
CA GLU A 306 -6.29 -1.44 5.78
C GLU A 306 -7.13 -1.03 4.56
N THR A 307 -6.80 0.08 3.92
CA THR A 307 -7.46 0.55 2.68
C THR A 307 -7.19 -0.42 1.54
N PHE A 308 -5.97 -0.90 1.36
CA PHE A 308 -5.62 -1.88 0.34
C PHE A 308 -6.25 -3.23 0.60
N GLN A 309 -6.20 -3.74 1.83
CA GLN A 309 -6.83 -5.00 2.21
C GLN A 309 -8.34 -4.95 1.97
N SER A 310 -9.00 -3.86 2.37
CA SER A 310 -10.43 -3.67 2.14
C SER A 310 -10.73 -3.50 0.65
N GLY A 311 -9.90 -2.74 -0.07
CA GLY A 311 -10.04 -2.53 -1.50
C GLY A 311 -9.92 -3.83 -2.30
N LYS A 312 -8.95 -4.68 -1.97
CA LYS A 312 -8.75 -6.00 -2.59
C LYS A 312 -9.87 -6.96 -2.18
N GLY A 313 -10.08 -7.15 -0.88
CA GLY A 313 -11.02 -8.15 -0.38
C GLY A 313 -12.51 -7.83 -0.58
N LEU A 314 -12.90 -6.54 -0.62
CA LEU A 314 -14.31 -6.14 -0.73
C LEU A 314 -14.67 -5.58 -2.11
N ALA A 315 -13.75 -4.86 -2.74
CA ALA A 315 -14.00 -4.14 -3.99
C ALA A 315 -13.18 -4.66 -5.18
N GLY A 316 -12.38 -5.72 -5.00
CA GLY A 316 -11.61 -6.37 -6.06
C GLY A 316 -10.59 -5.45 -6.75
N LEU A 317 -9.91 -4.61 -5.98
CA LEU A 317 -8.88 -3.69 -6.47
C LEU A 317 -7.83 -4.39 -7.35
N ASP A 318 -7.46 -5.62 -7.00
CA ASP A 318 -6.48 -6.48 -7.68
C ASP A 318 -7.10 -7.45 -8.70
N GLU A 319 -8.43 -7.48 -8.82
CA GLU A 319 -9.16 -8.39 -9.71
C GLU A 319 -9.44 -7.80 -11.11
N HIS A 320 -9.04 -6.54 -11.35
CA HIS A 320 -9.29 -5.86 -12.60
C HIS A 320 -8.57 -6.56 -13.78
N GLN A 321 -9.28 -6.63 -14.91
CA GLN A 321 -8.83 -7.32 -16.13
C GLN A 321 -8.46 -6.36 -17.27
N LEU A 322 -8.50 -5.05 -17.01
CA LEU A 322 -8.14 -4.03 -17.99
C LEU A 322 -6.66 -4.11 -18.34
N ARG A 323 -6.36 -3.94 -19.63
CA ARG A 323 -4.99 -3.99 -20.16
C ARG A 323 -4.49 -2.62 -20.64
N ARG A 324 -5.41 -1.72 -20.99
CA ARG A 324 -5.11 -0.38 -21.50
C ARG A 324 -5.18 0.66 -20.39
N TYR A 325 -4.45 1.75 -20.60
CA TYR A 325 -4.47 2.95 -19.80
C TYR A 325 -5.75 3.73 -20.09
N THR A 326 -6.86 3.26 -19.55
CA THR A 326 -8.06 4.07 -19.40
C THR A 326 -8.27 4.09 -17.90
N LEU A 327 -7.97 5.23 -17.27
CA LEU A 327 -8.04 5.39 -15.82
C LEU A 327 -9.49 5.10 -15.37
N ALA A 328 -9.77 3.88 -14.97
CA ALA A 328 -11.01 3.55 -14.26
C ALA A 328 -10.90 4.08 -12.82
N PRO A 329 -12.00 4.47 -12.17
CA PRO A 329 -11.95 4.91 -10.78
C PRO A 329 -11.95 3.66 -9.89
N LEU A 330 -10.89 3.48 -9.09
CA LEU A 330 -10.90 2.56 -7.97
C LEU A 330 -10.56 3.36 -6.70
N GLY A 331 -11.50 3.35 -5.77
CA GLY A 331 -11.49 4.11 -4.52
C GLY A 331 -12.89 4.66 -4.25
N HIS A 332 -13.63 4.09 -3.31
CA HIS A 332 -14.89 4.68 -2.83
C HIS A 332 -14.92 4.61 -1.29
N PRO A 333 -15.47 5.62 -0.58
CA PRO A 333 -15.51 5.68 0.86
C PRO A 333 -16.79 5.00 1.36
N ARG A 334 -16.73 3.69 1.61
CA ARG A 334 -17.69 3.01 2.49
C ARG A 334 -17.14 2.69 3.89
N HIS A 335 -16.02 3.31 4.28
CA HIS A 335 -15.40 3.11 5.59
C HIS A 335 -15.57 4.28 6.56
N ALA A 336 -16.63 5.08 6.42
CA ALA A 336 -17.17 5.84 7.54
C ALA A 336 -17.96 4.88 8.44
N ARG A 337 -17.27 4.09 9.29
CA ARG A 337 -17.93 3.41 10.41
C ARG A 337 -18.02 4.41 11.56
N PRO A 338 -19.22 4.85 12.00
CA PRO A 338 -19.35 5.50 13.30
C PRO A 338 -18.84 4.52 14.35
N ARG A 339 -17.92 4.97 15.22
CA ARG A 339 -17.69 4.28 16.48
C ARG A 339 -18.98 4.39 17.29
N LEU A 340 -19.79 3.34 17.28
CA LEU A 340 -20.85 3.19 18.28
C LEU A 340 -20.17 3.09 19.66
N PRO A 341 -20.64 3.82 20.69
CA PRO A 341 -20.13 3.65 22.04
C PRO A 341 -20.44 2.22 22.49
N GLY A 342 -19.40 1.39 22.59
CA GLY A 342 -19.51 0.03 23.08
C GLY A 342 -20.04 0.03 24.51
N ARG A 343 -21.25 -0.50 24.69
CA ARG A 343 -21.78 -0.90 26.00
C ARG A 343 -20.77 -1.81 26.70
N ARG A 344 -20.40 -1.46 27.92
CA ARG A 344 -19.53 -2.26 28.80
C ARG A 344 -20.07 -3.70 28.92
N PRO A 345 -19.29 -4.75 28.62
CA PRO A 345 -19.63 -6.10 29.04
C PRO A 345 -19.45 -6.21 30.55
N ARG A 346 -20.46 -6.75 31.24
CA ARG A 346 -20.43 -7.06 32.68
C ARG A 346 -19.26 -8.01 32.98
N ARG A 347 -18.50 -7.69 34.04
CA ARG A 347 -17.45 -8.55 34.62
C ARG A 347 -18.02 -9.94 34.95
N ARG A 348 -17.37 -11.00 34.45
CA ARG A 348 -17.43 -12.34 35.03
C ARG A 348 -16.13 -12.63 35.78
N ALA A 349 -16.26 -13.21 36.96
CA ALA A 349 -15.17 -13.51 37.89
C ALA A 349 -14.27 -14.68 37.40
N PRO A 350 -12.99 -14.74 37.82
CA PRO A 350 -12.07 -15.80 37.42
C PRO A 350 -12.19 -17.04 38.30
N SER A 351 -12.01 -18.23 37.72
CA SER A 351 -11.88 -19.51 38.42
C SER A 351 -10.40 -19.83 38.73
N PRO A 352 -10.09 -20.58 39.81
CA PRO A 352 -8.75 -20.65 40.42
C PRO A 352 -7.79 -21.65 39.73
N PRO A 353 -6.46 -21.53 39.96
CA PRO A 353 -5.45 -22.36 39.33
C PRO A 353 -5.10 -23.61 40.17
N ARG A 354 -4.61 -24.67 39.51
CA ARG A 354 -3.92 -25.80 40.16
C ARG A 354 -2.66 -26.23 39.38
N PRO A 355 -1.67 -26.86 40.04
CA PRO A 355 -0.27 -26.45 39.94
C PRO A 355 0.66 -27.36 39.11
N ARG A 356 1.81 -26.75 38.80
CA ARG A 356 3.06 -27.17 38.13
C ARG A 356 3.76 -28.41 38.71
N ARG A 357 4.64 -29.04 37.89
CA ARG A 357 6.14 -29.02 37.97
C ARG A 357 6.77 -30.24 37.21
N PRO A 358 8.10 -30.29 36.96
CA PRO A 358 9.03 -29.26 36.46
C PRO A 358 10.05 -29.76 35.38
N ASP A 359 10.56 -28.82 34.56
CA ASP A 359 11.95 -28.53 34.07
C ASP A 359 13.09 -29.58 34.22
N PRO A 360 14.16 -29.63 33.36
CA PRO A 360 14.99 -28.44 33.04
C PRO A 360 15.80 -28.33 31.71
N VAL A 361 16.13 -27.06 31.37
CA VAL A 361 17.44 -26.47 30.90
C VAL A 361 18.02 -26.93 29.55
N ASP A 362 18.04 -26.09 28.49
CA ASP A 362 18.97 -24.98 28.13
C ASP A 362 20.21 -25.45 27.31
N LEU A 363 20.86 -24.51 26.62
CA LEU A 363 22.09 -24.58 25.79
C LEU A 363 21.83 -24.66 24.26
N GLN A 364 21.91 -23.53 23.55
CA GLN A 364 23.13 -22.91 22.99
C GLN A 364 23.75 -23.63 21.78
N ARG A 365 23.83 -22.85 20.69
CA ARG A 365 24.92 -22.72 19.70
C ARG A 365 25.21 -23.89 18.74
N ASN A 366 25.29 -23.49 17.46
CA ASN A 366 26.14 -24.07 16.41
C ASN A 366 27.51 -24.56 16.92
N PRO A 367 28.13 -25.48 16.18
CA PRO A 367 29.40 -25.14 15.56
C PRO A 367 29.49 -25.43 14.06
N ALA A 368 30.36 -24.66 13.41
CA ALA A 368 30.94 -24.87 12.08
C ALA A 368 31.80 -26.17 12.07
N THR A 369 32.42 -26.70 11.01
CA THR A 369 33.25 -26.19 9.90
C THR A 369 33.67 -27.49 9.14
N LEU A 370 33.93 -27.56 7.83
CA LEU A 370 35.30 -27.55 7.26
C LEU A 370 35.26 -27.91 5.75
N HIS A 371 36.00 -27.11 4.99
CA HIS A 371 36.89 -27.42 3.85
C HIS A 371 36.55 -28.46 2.75
N ARG A 372 36.50 -27.91 1.52
CA ARG A 372 36.89 -28.41 0.17
C ARG A 372 38.23 -29.19 0.13
N PRO A 373 38.63 -29.95 -0.93
CA PRO A 373 38.55 -29.54 -2.36
C PRO A 373 38.42 -30.64 -3.46
N GLY A 374 38.33 -30.22 -4.73
CA GLY A 374 38.68 -31.05 -5.91
C GLY A 374 37.70 -31.01 -7.10
N TRP A 375 38.07 -30.31 -8.18
CA TRP A 375 37.47 -30.37 -9.54
C TRP A 375 38.14 -31.53 -10.36
N PRO A 376 37.91 -31.81 -11.68
CA PRO A 376 37.05 -31.18 -12.72
C PRO A 376 36.33 -32.15 -13.73
N ALA A 377 35.60 -31.51 -14.66
CA ALA A 377 35.53 -31.75 -16.13
C ALA A 377 34.51 -32.72 -16.80
N CYS A 378 33.72 -32.10 -17.69
CA CYS A 378 33.33 -32.49 -19.07
C CYS A 378 32.62 -33.82 -19.35
N SER A 379 31.44 -33.74 -19.98
CA SER A 379 31.30 -34.00 -21.42
C SER A 379 29.84 -33.86 -21.92
N ARG A 380 29.75 -33.55 -23.21
CA ARG A 380 28.58 -33.25 -24.04
C ARG A 380 27.64 -34.46 -24.23
N ALA A 381 26.35 -34.21 -24.48
CA ALA A 381 25.67 -34.56 -25.74
C ALA A 381 24.14 -34.40 -25.64
N ARG A 382 23.57 -33.72 -26.63
CA ARG A 382 22.18 -33.88 -27.12
C ARG A 382 22.22 -34.98 -28.20
N PRO A 383 21.14 -35.74 -28.50
CA PRO A 383 20.17 -35.20 -29.48
C PRO A 383 18.71 -35.77 -29.48
N LEU A 384 17.87 -35.03 -30.22
CA LEU A 384 16.69 -35.41 -31.06
C LEU A 384 15.31 -35.75 -30.46
N ALA A 385 14.29 -35.27 -31.19
CA ALA A 385 12.84 -35.22 -30.93
C ALA A 385 12.11 -36.55 -31.27
N PRO A 386 10.80 -36.68 -30.96
CA PRO A 386 9.78 -36.38 -31.98
C PRO A 386 8.44 -35.80 -31.46
N LEU A 387 7.57 -35.49 -32.43
CA LEU A 387 6.25 -34.85 -32.39
C LEU A 387 5.08 -35.75 -31.91
N VAL A 388 4.18 -35.17 -31.09
CA VAL A 388 2.68 -35.22 -31.04
C VAL A 388 1.98 -36.60 -30.89
N PRO A 389 1.08 -36.77 -29.89
CA PRO A 389 -0.37 -36.63 -30.14
C PRO A 389 -1.17 -35.90 -29.03
N LEU A 390 -2.17 -35.12 -29.47
CA LEU A 390 -3.30 -34.67 -28.65
C LEU A 390 -4.09 -35.89 -28.12
N ALA A 391 -4.50 -35.84 -26.85
CA ALA A 391 -5.55 -36.69 -26.30
C ALA A 391 -6.54 -35.86 -25.48
N THR A 392 -7.73 -35.74 -26.07
CA THR A 392 -9.11 -35.94 -25.56
C THR A 392 -9.46 -35.58 -24.11
N ALA A 393 -10.54 -34.79 -24.00
CA ALA A 393 -11.28 -34.51 -22.78
C ALA A 393 -11.95 -35.77 -22.18
N PRO A 394 -12.09 -35.87 -20.84
CA PRO A 394 -13.01 -36.80 -20.23
C PRO A 394 -14.42 -36.19 -20.08
N SER A 395 -15.40 -37.05 -20.41
CA SER A 395 -16.84 -36.86 -20.35
C SER A 395 -17.45 -37.37 -19.03
N SER A 396 -18.21 -36.49 -18.36
CA SER A 396 -19.45 -36.76 -17.60
C SER A 396 -19.37 -37.63 -16.30
N PRO A 397 -20.47 -37.76 -15.51
CA PRO A 397 -20.74 -36.95 -14.31
C PRO A 397 -20.97 -37.81 -13.04
N PHE A 398 -21.40 -37.14 -11.95
CA PHE A 398 -21.98 -37.63 -10.66
C PHE A 398 -21.05 -37.59 -9.43
N PRO A 399 -21.60 -37.54 -8.18
CA PRO A 399 -22.90 -37.01 -7.71
C PRO A 399 -22.73 -35.97 -6.57
N GLY A 400 -23.76 -35.16 -6.33
CA GLY A 400 -23.83 -34.29 -5.16
C GLY A 400 -24.19 -35.05 -3.88
N GLN A 401 -23.51 -34.71 -2.77
CA GLN A 401 -23.95 -34.93 -1.38
C GLN A 401 -23.07 -34.10 -0.41
N PRO A 402 -23.47 -33.91 0.87
CA PRO A 402 -23.85 -32.60 1.40
C PRO A 402 -22.74 -31.85 2.17
N LEU A 403 -22.99 -30.56 2.38
CA LEU A 403 -22.20 -29.61 3.17
C LEU A 403 -21.96 -30.11 4.61
N HIS A 404 -20.69 -30.16 5.02
CA HIS A 404 -20.29 -30.23 6.43
C HIS A 404 -20.09 -28.81 7.01
N PRO A 405 -20.41 -28.60 8.31
CA PRO A 405 -20.41 -27.29 8.94
C PRO A 405 -18.98 -26.76 9.14
N SER A 406 -18.85 -25.44 9.01
CA SER A 406 -17.65 -24.64 9.16
C SER A 406 -16.80 -25.04 10.37
N SER A 407 -15.65 -25.66 10.12
CA SER A 407 -14.54 -25.68 11.07
C SER A 407 -13.88 -24.30 11.03
N SER A 408 -13.73 -23.70 12.21
CA SER A 408 -12.96 -22.48 12.42
C SER A 408 -11.49 -22.75 12.10
N GLU A 409 -11.10 -22.59 10.85
CA GLU A 409 -9.70 -22.43 10.49
C GLU A 409 -9.24 -21.06 10.96
N GLN A 410 -8.51 -21.07 12.08
CA GLN A 410 -7.58 -20.00 12.43
C GLN A 410 -6.63 -19.82 11.24
N SER A 411 -6.92 -18.83 10.40
CA SER A 411 -5.98 -18.35 9.40
C SER A 411 -4.76 -17.82 10.15
N MET A 412 -3.72 -18.67 10.22
CA MET A 412 -2.45 -18.34 10.81
C MET A 412 -1.80 -17.28 9.93
N ILE A 413 -1.89 -16.02 10.35
CA ILE A 413 -1.32 -14.88 9.64
C ILE A 413 0.21 -14.95 9.77
N VAL A 414 0.89 -15.32 8.69
CA VAL A 414 2.32 -15.09 8.52
C VAL A 414 2.50 -13.60 8.18
N ILE A 415 2.79 -12.81 9.21
CA ILE A 415 3.18 -11.40 9.08
C ILE A 415 4.61 -11.39 8.56
N TYR A 416 4.83 -10.94 7.32
CA TYR A 416 6.19 -10.68 6.85
C TYR A 416 6.80 -9.57 7.73
N SER A 417 7.81 -9.97 8.49
CA SER A 417 8.73 -9.07 9.16
C SER A 417 9.43 -8.20 8.13
N TRP A 418 9.37 -6.90 8.38
CA TRP A 418 10.27 -5.87 7.88
C TRP A 418 11.67 -6.41 7.59
N SER A 419 12.06 -6.42 6.31
CA SER A 419 13.42 -6.73 5.89
C SER A 419 13.97 -5.54 5.13
N THR A 420 14.88 -4.82 5.77
CA THR A 420 15.74 -3.82 5.14
C THR A 420 16.74 -4.55 4.24
N ARG A 421 16.34 -4.87 3.01
CA ARG A 421 17.30 -5.21 1.95
C ARG A 421 17.43 -4.01 1.02
N THR A 422 18.51 -3.27 1.22
CA THR A 422 19.08 -2.28 0.31
C THR A 422 19.22 -2.89 -1.09
N PHE A 423 18.74 -2.18 -2.11
CA PHE A 423 19.08 -2.46 -3.50
C PHE A 423 19.97 -1.33 -4.03
N HIS A 424 21.19 -1.69 -4.40
CA HIS A 424 22.03 -0.84 -5.24
C HIS A 424 21.46 -0.84 -6.65
N VAL A 425 21.16 0.35 -7.16
CA VAL A 425 20.98 0.59 -8.60
C VAL A 425 22.34 1.05 -9.09
N GLU A 426 23.09 0.15 -9.74
CA GLU A 426 24.22 0.55 -10.56
C GLU A 426 23.66 1.23 -11.82
N VAL A 427 24.09 2.46 -12.04
CA VAL A 427 23.90 3.19 -13.28
C VAL A 427 24.98 2.72 -14.24
N VAL A 428 24.56 2.08 -15.33
CA VAL A 428 25.33 2.00 -16.58
C VAL A 428 24.43 2.48 -17.71
#